data_AF-A0A519EFG7-F1
#
_entry.id   AF-A0A519EFG7-F1
#
_cell.length_a   1.000
_cell.length_b   1.000
_cell.length_c   1.000
_cell.angle_alpha   90.00
_cell.angle_beta   90.00
_cell.angle_gamma   90.00
#
_symmetry.space_group_name_H-M   'P 1'
#
loop_
_entity.id
_entity.type
_entity.pdbx_description
1 polymer ?
#
loop_
_entity_poly.entity_id
_entity_poly.type
_entity_poly.pdbx_seq_one_letter_code
_entity_poly.pdbx_strand_id
1 'polypeptide(L)'
;MPLIHSLPFTELPPRPGDDVPDRARIPALLALAVDPDRLCSAQALAARRFLDPDGEVYPADGCAILLSLLMREAGFDLQERCWAIDVPAMLLARGWVEVPPGDQRAGDIGSTCREEAHHGEDHVFLVVRCVNQDEMIVVDNQAAYPHFRWASGQGGKTPAAMFYRAPAASVSAD
;
A
#
# COMPACT_ATOMS: atom_id res chain seq x y z
N MET A 1 -31.15 19.51 -28.19
CA MET A 1 -30.19 19.59 -27.07
C MET A 1 -30.84 18.95 -25.85
N PRO A 2 -30.41 17.78 -25.37
CA PRO A 2 -30.94 17.26 -24.12
C PRO A 2 -30.12 17.82 -22.95
N LEU A 3 -30.84 18.39 -21.99
CA LEU A 3 -30.33 18.84 -20.71
C LEU A 3 -29.88 17.62 -19.90
N ILE A 4 -28.60 17.55 -19.56
CA ILE A 4 -28.07 16.56 -18.62
C ILE A 4 -28.43 17.08 -17.23
N HIS A 5 -29.42 16.48 -16.58
CA HIS A 5 -29.64 16.65 -15.15
C HIS A 5 -28.50 15.96 -14.40
N SER A 6 -27.63 16.75 -13.78
CA SER A 6 -26.70 16.28 -12.76
C SER A 6 -27.51 15.69 -11.60
N LEU A 7 -27.42 14.38 -11.43
CA LEU A 7 -27.98 13.70 -10.27
C LEU A 7 -27.14 14.05 -9.02
N PRO A 8 -27.77 14.22 -7.85
CA PRO A 8 -27.05 14.44 -6.61
C PRO A 8 -26.20 13.21 -6.24
N PHE A 9 -25.03 13.48 -5.67
CA PHE A 9 -24.10 12.52 -5.09
C PHE A 9 -24.75 11.81 -3.90
N THR A 10 -25.62 10.85 -4.19
CA THR A 10 -26.22 9.96 -3.20
C THR A 10 -25.94 8.56 -3.67
N GLU A 11 -24.96 7.94 -2.99
CA GLU A 11 -24.71 6.51 -2.89
C GLU A 11 -25.03 5.69 -4.14
N LEU A 12 -24.04 5.58 -5.03
CA LEU A 12 -24.00 4.49 -5.99
C LEU A 12 -24.20 3.17 -5.22
N PRO A 13 -25.12 2.29 -5.65
CA PRO A 13 -25.24 0.97 -5.04
C PRO A 13 -23.90 0.23 -5.16
N PRO A 14 -23.51 -0.57 -4.15
CA PRO A 14 -22.33 -1.41 -4.21
C PRO A 14 -22.36 -2.24 -5.50
N ARG A 15 -21.21 -2.32 -6.19
CA ARG A 15 -21.12 -3.04 -7.46
C ARG A 15 -21.15 -4.54 -7.13
N PRO A 16 -21.86 -5.38 -7.92
CA PRO A 16 -21.83 -6.82 -7.72
C PRO A 16 -20.37 -7.34 -7.84
N GLY A 17 -19.79 -7.74 -6.70
CA GLY A 17 -18.37 -8.04 -6.51
C GLY A 17 -17.83 -7.72 -5.09
N ASP A 18 -18.65 -7.09 -4.24
CA ASP A 18 -18.24 -6.41 -3.00
C ASP A 18 -18.09 -7.26 -1.71
N ASP A 19 -18.17 -8.59 -1.72
CA ASP A 19 -18.24 -9.35 -0.45
C ASP A 19 -16.92 -9.93 0.08
N VAL A 20 -15.79 -9.73 -0.61
CA VAL A 20 -14.50 -10.23 -0.10
C VAL A 20 -13.82 -9.09 0.67
N PRO A 21 -13.59 -9.20 1.99
CA PRO A 21 -12.89 -8.18 2.75
C PRO A 21 -11.42 -8.11 2.34
N ASP A 22 -10.81 -6.94 2.42
CA ASP A 22 -9.40 -6.72 2.08
C ASP A 22 -8.45 -7.71 2.77
N ARG A 23 -8.77 -8.12 4.00
CA ARG A 23 -8.01 -9.13 4.73
C ARG A 23 -7.91 -10.48 4.01
N ALA A 24 -8.93 -10.88 3.26
CA ALA A 24 -8.90 -12.13 2.50
C ALA A 24 -7.95 -12.08 1.29
N ARG A 25 -7.54 -10.88 0.86
CA ARG A 25 -6.59 -10.66 -0.24
C ARG A 25 -5.13 -10.59 0.22
N ILE A 26 -4.89 -10.39 1.53
CA ILE A 26 -3.55 -10.29 2.12
C ILE A 26 -2.66 -11.51 1.80
N PRO A 27 -3.14 -12.77 1.87
CA PRO A 27 -2.31 -13.92 1.48
C PRO A 27 -1.83 -13.87 0.03
N ALA A 28 -2.68 -13.44 -0.91
CA ALA A 28 -2.31 -13.29 -2.31
C ALA A 28 -1.29 -12.15 -2.50
N LEU A 29 -1.49 -11.03 -1.80
CA LEU A 29 -0.55 -9.90 -1.80
C LEU A 29 0.84 -10.32 -1.31
N LEU A 30 0.90 -11.06 -0.20
CA LEU A 30 2.15 -11.58 0.34
C LEU A 30 2.82 -12.57 -0.62
N ALA A 31 2.04 -13.46 -1.25
CA ALA A 31 2.57 -14.42 -2.22
C ALA A 31 3.20 -13.73 -3.45
N LEU A 32 2.54 -12.69 -3.98
CA LEU A 32 3.08 -11.90 -5.08
C LEU A 32 4.35 -11.12 -4.68
N ALA A 33 4.36 -10.57 -3.47
CA ALA A 33 5.46 -9.75 -2.99
C ALA A 33 6.76 -10.55 -2.76
N VAL A 34 6.66 -11.84 -2.44
CA VAL A 34 7.84 -12.70 -2.22
C VAL A 34 8.29 -13.47 -3.45
N ASP A 35 7.53 -13.42 -4.55
CA ASP A 35 7.89 -13.98 -5.84
C ASP A 35 8.76 -12.96 -6.62
N PRO A 36 10.07 -13.24 -6.84
CA PRO A 36 10.97 -12.29 -7.49
C PRO A 36 10.55 -11.91 -8.91
N ASP A 37 9.98 -12.86 -9.68
CA ASP A 37 9.58 -12.61 -11.06
C ASP A 37 8.35 -11.69 -11.11
N ARG A 38 7.41 -11.91 -10.19
CA ARG A 38 6.23 -11.05 -10.03
C ARG A 38 6.62 -9.66 -9.54
N LEU A 39 7.47 -9.57 -8.51
CA LEU A 39 7.95 -8.29 -7.99
C LEU A 39 8.70 -7.49 -9.06
N CYS A 40 9.62 -8.12 -9.79
CA CYS A 40 10.34 -7.47 -10.89
C CYS A 40 9.38 -7.01 -12.00
N SER A 41 8.38 -7.82 -12.34
CA SER A 41 7.36 -7.46 -13.33
C SER A 41 6.53 -6.25 -12.88
N ALA A 42 6.12 -6.22 -11.62
CA ALA A 42 5.40 -5.10 -11.02
C ALA A 42 6.25 -3.83 -10.96
N GLN A 43 7.54 -3.94 -10.64
CA GLN A 43 8.51 -2.83 -10.65
C GLN A 43 8.72 -2.28 -12.07
N ALA A 44 8.84 -3.15 -13.07
CA ALA A 44 8.94 -2.72 -14.47
C ALA A 44 7.67 -2.02 -14.95
N LEU A 45 6.49 -2.50 -14.53
CA LEU A 45 5.21 -1.85 -14.84
C LEU A 45 5.07 -0.51 -14.13
N ALA A 46 5.44 -0.43 -12.85
CA ALA A 46 5.50 0.81 -12.07
C ALA A 46 6.38 1.83 -12.78
N ALA A 47 7.63 1.48 -13.09
CA ALA A 47 8.56 2.36 -13.80
C ALA A 47 7.97 2.87 -15.13
N ARG A 48 7.33 2.01 -15.93
CA ARG A 48 6.71 2.42 -17.21
C ARG A 48 5.54 3.38 -17.04
N ARG A 49 4.73 3.20 -15.99
CA ARG A 49 3.57 4.06 -15.72
C ARG A 49 3.93 5.37 -15.03
N PHE A 50 5.08 5.39 -14.37
CA PHE A 50 5.61 6.52 -13.64
C PHE A 50 6.51 7.43 -14.50
N LEU A 51 6.87 7.01 -15.73
CA LEU A 51 7.64 7.81 -16.68
C LEU A 51 6.70 8.70 -17.52
N ASP A 52 6.35 9.88 -16.99
CA ASP A 52 5.97 11.10 -17.73
C ASP A 52 6.40 12.37 -16.92
N PRO A 53 6.52 13.57 -17.50
CA PRO A 53 7.74 14.39 -17.55
C PRO A 53 7.93 15.40 -16.38
N ASP A 54 7.30 15.21 -15.23
CA ASP A 54 7.26 16.20 -14.13
C ASP A 54 8.45 16.11 -13.14
N GLY A 55 9.52 15.40 -13.49
CA GLY A 55 10.78 15.40 -12.73
C GLY A 55 10.89 14.36 -11.60
N GLU A 56 9.91 13.48 -11.46
CA GLU A 56 9.95 12.32 -10.56
C GLU A 56 10.91 11.24 -11.11
N VAL A 57 11.66 10.56 -10.23
CA VAL A 57 12.69 9.58 -10.65
C VAL A 57 12.38 8.21 -10.08
N TYR A 58 12.02 7.26 -10.93
CA TYR A 58 11.99 5.86 -10.53
C TYR A 58 13.44 5.32 -10.36
N PRO A 59 13.76 4.55 -9.30
CA PRO A 59 12.84 4.04 -8.29
C PRO A 59 12.50 5.02 -7.18
N ALA A 60 13.27 6.08 -6.91
CA ALA A 60 13.14 6.91 -5.69
C ALA A 60 11.69 7.23 -5.26
N ASP A 61 10.82 7.60 -6.20
CA ASP A 61 9.44 8.01 -5.89
C ASP A 61 8.37 6.94 -6.21
N GLY A 62 8.78 5.73 -6.62
CA GLY A 62 7.88 4.69 -7.14
C GLY A 62 7.19 3.80 -6.09
N CYS A 63 7.28 4.10 -4.79
CA CYS A 63 6.84 3.20 -3.72
C CYS A 63 5.32 2.98 -3.72
N ALA A 64 4.54 4.06 -3.87
CA ALA A 64 3.09 4.01 -3.85
C ALA A 64 2.51 3.30 -5.08
N ILE A 65 3.09 3.55 -6.27
CA ILE A 65 2.59 2.96 -7.51
C ILE A 65 2.90 1.47 -7.54
N LEU A 66 4.09 1.05 -7.10
CA LEU A 66 4.42 -0.37 -6.98
C LEU A 66 3.46 -1.07 -6.01
N LEU A 67 3.27 -0.50 -4.82
CA LEU A 67 2.35 -1.08 -3.83
C LEU A 67 0.94 -1.20 -4.38
N SER A 68 0.44 -0.15 -5.05
CA SER A 68 -0.89 -0.15 -5.66
C SER A 68 -1.03 -1.25 -6.71
N LEU A 69 -0.02 -1.46 -7.55
CA LEU A 69 -0.02 -2.52 -8.56
C LEU A 69 -0.05 -3.91 -7.93
N LEU A 70 0.77 -4.16 -6.91
CA LEU A 70 0.77 -5.43 -6.17
C LEU A 70 -0.59 -5.69 -5.51
N MET A 71 -1.19 -4.68 -4.89
CA MET A 71 -2.53 -4.80 -4.30
C MET A 71 -3.58 -5.09 -5.38
N ARG A 72 -3.55 -4.40 -6.53
CA ARG A 72 -4.50 -4.69 -7.61
C ARG A 72 -4.34 -6.11 -8.17
N GLU A 73 -3.11 -6.58 -8.34
CA GLU A 73 -2.84 -7.96 -8.79
C GLU A 73 -3.30 -9.00 -7.75
N ALA A 74 -3.25 -8.66 -6.45
CA ALA A 74 -3.84 -9.45 -5.37
C ALA A 74 -5.37 -9.36 -5.28
N GLY A 75 -6.01 -8.63 -6.21
CA GLY A 75 -7.46 -8.53 -6.34
C GLY A 75 -8.11 -7.39 -5.56
N PHE A 76 -7.34 -6.43 -5.04
CA PHE A 76 -7.89 -5.24 -4.40
C PHE A 76 -8.48 -4.29 -5.45
N ASP A 77 -9.71 -3.85 -5.25
CA ASP A 77 -10.33 -2.82 -6.10
C ASP A 77 -9.94 -1.43 -5.60
N LEU A 78 -8.77 -0.95 -6.02
CA LEU A 78 -8.25 0.38 -5.69
C LEU A 78 -7.65 1.09 -6.91
N GLN A 79 -7.63 2.42 -6.84
CA GLN A 79 -6.94 3.26 -7.80
C GLN A 79 -5.43 3.27 -7.50
N GLU A 80 -4.62 3.34 -8.56
CA GLU A 80 -3.18 3.53 -8.40
C GLU A 80 -2.87 4.88 -7.77
N ARG A 81 -1.91 4.88 -6.83
CA ARG A 81 -1.39 6.08 -6.19
C ARG A 81 0.06 6.28 -6.59
N CYS A 82 0.42 7.51 -6.96
CA CYS A 82 1.81 7.85 -7.28
C CYS A 82 2.56 8.37 -6.05
N TRP A 83 1.85 8.91 -5.05
CA TRP A 83 2.44 9.57 -3.89
C TRP A 83 2.26 8.72 -2.62
N ALA A 84 3.34 8.57 -1.86
CA ALA A 84 3.36 7.78 -0.63
C ALA A 84 2.35 8.30 0.40
N ILE A 85 2.21 9.62 0.52
CA ILE A 85 1.32 10.28 1.49
C ILE A 85 -0.17 10.00 1.23
N ASP A 86 -0.56 9.67 0.00
CA ASP A 86 -1.95 9.35 -0.36
C ASP A 86 -2.39 7.95 0.10
N VAL A 87 -1.43 7.04 0.31
CA VAL A 87 -1.70 5.64 0.61
C VAL A 87 -2.39 5.46 1.97
N PRO A 88 -1.92 6.07 3.08
CA PRO A 88 -2.63 6.07 4.36
C PRO A 88 -4.12 6.42 4.26
N ALA A 89 -4.44 7.56 3.65
CA ALA A 89 -5.81 8.04 3.52
C ALA A 89 -6.67 7.06 2.70
N MET A 90 -6.11 6.49 1.63
CA MET A 90 -6.77 5.46 0.84
C MET A 90 -7.07 4.20 1.67
N LEU A 91 -6.12 3.71 2.46
CA LEU A 91 -6.31 2.51 3.29
C LEU A 91 -7.36 2.74 4.38
N LEU A 92 -7.29 3.89 5.06
CA LEU A 92 -8.26 4.29 6.08
C LEU A 92 -9.69 4.38 5.53
N ALA A 93 -9.87 4.96 4.33
CA ALA A 93 -11.16 5.01 3.65
C ALA A 93 -11.75 3.63 3.33
N ARG A 94 -10.91 2.58 3.31
CA ARG A 94 -11.30 1.17 3.12
C ARG A 94 -11.50 0.43 4.44
N GLY A 95 -11.50 1.13 5.56
CA GLY A 95 -11.69 0.55 6.90
C GLY A 95 -10.44 -0.15 7.45
N TRP A 96 -9.26 0.07 6.88
CA TRP A 96 -8.02 -0.34 7.53
C TRP A 96 -7.81 0.46 8.80
N VAL A 97 -7.09 -0.13 9.76
CA VAL A 97 -6.82 0.49 11.06
C VAL A 97 -5.36 0.83 11.20
N GLU A 98 -5.08 1.91 11.92
CA GLU A 98 -3.72 2.29 12.31
C GLU A 98 -3.19 1.33 13.37
N VAL A 99 -1.90 1.00 13.26
CA VAL A 99 -1.17 0.08 14.14
C VAL A 99 0.16 0.72 14.51
N PRO A 100 0.44 0.99 15.79
CA PRO A 100 1.66 1.66 16.20
C PRO A 100 2.91 0.83 15.88
N PRO A 101 4.06 1.48 15.63
CA PRO A 101 5.35 0.79 15.59
C PRO A 101 5.57 -0.04 16.86
N GLY A 102 6.02 -1.28 16.70
CA GLY A 102 6.10 -2.29 17.76
C GLY A 102 5.06 -3.41 17.59
N ASP A 103 3.91 -3.11 16.99
CA ASP A 103 2.77 -4.03 16.86
C ASP A 103 2.50 -4.49 15.43
N GLN A 104 3.39 -4.14 14.49
CA GLN A 104 3.30 -4.53 13.08
C GLN A 104 3.33 -6.06 12.90
N ARG A 105 2.71 -6.53 11.82
CA ARG A 105 2.59 -7.94 11.42
C ARG A 105 2.70 -8.08 9.91
N ALA A 106 2.90 -9.32 9.46
CA ALA A 106 2.84 -9.66 8.05
C ALA A 106 1.49 -9.22 7.43
N GLY A 107 1.57 -8.54 6.29
CA GLY A 107 0.42 -7.97 5.58
C GLY A 107 0.11 -6.52 5.93
N ASP A 108 0.72 -5.95 6.97
CA ASP A 108 0.56 -4.53 7.25
C ASP A 108 1.31 -3.68 6.21
N ILE A 109 0.81 -2.48 5.95
CA ILE A 109 1.50 -1.47 5.16
C ILE A 109 2.15 -0.49 6.12
N GLY A 110 3.47 -0.35 6.09
CA GLY A 110 4.18 0.69 6.82
C GLY A 110 4.27 1.99 6.03
N SER A 111 4.15 3.12 6.71
CA SER A 111 4.35 4.46 6.16
C SER A 111 5.34 5.24 7.01
N THR A 112 6.27 5.95 6.38
CA THR A 112 7.12 6.95 7.02
C THR A 112 6.52 8.36 6.99
N CYS A 113 5.45 8.54 6.21
CA CYS A 113 4.83 9.84 5.97
C CYS A 113 4.24 10.42 7.27
N ARG A 114 4.38 11.73 7.45
CA ARG A 114 3.81 12.50 8.56
C ARG A 114 2.66 13.39 8.05
N GLU A 115 2.28 14.40 8.81
CA GLU A 115 1.22 15.35 8.46
C GLU A 115 1.54 16.18 7.20
N GLU A 116 2.83 16.40 6.93
CA GLU A 116 3.31 17.14 5.76
C GLU A 116 4.11 16.22 4.84
N ALA A 117 3.99 16.45 3.53
CA ALA A 117 4.74 15.69 2.53
C ALA A 117 6.22 16.09 2.54
N HIS A 118 7.10 15.10 2.71
CA HIS A 118 8.54 15.28 2.67
C HIS A 118 9.12 14.44 1.54
N HIS A 119 9.34 15.09 0.39
CA HIS A 119 9.99 14.46 -0.77
C HIS A 119 11.31 13.78 -0.36
N GLY A 120 11.44 12.50 -0.71
CA GLY A 120 12.61 11.66 -0.39
C GLY A 120 12.59 11.03 1.01
N GLU A 121 11.76 11.49 1.94
CA GLU A 121 11.58 10.86 3.26
C GLU A 121 10.29 10.04 3.34
N ASP A 122 9.27 10.46 2.61
CA ASP A 122 7.99 9.78 2.50
C ASP A 122 8.13 8.49 1.71
N HIS A 123 7.71 7.41 2.33
CA HIS A 123 7.90 6.07 1.82
C HIS A 123 6.85 5.14 2.40
N VAL A 124 6.34 4.25 1.54
CA VAL A 124 5.44 3.17 1.94
C VAL A 124 6.02 1.83 1.55
N PHE A 125 5.74 0.81 2.35
CA PHE A 125 6.28 -0.54 2.16
C PHE A 125 5.32 -1.59 2.73
N LEU A 126 5.33 -2.78 2.13
CA LEU A 126 4.57 -3.93 2.60
C LEU A 126 5.42 -4.73 3.59
N VAL A 127 4.89 -5.01 4.78
CA VAL A 127 5.52 -5.91 5.75
C VAL A 127 5.26 -7.36 5.32
N VAL A 128 6.31 -8.08 4.93
CA VAL A 128 6.22 -9.50 4.58
C VAL A 128 6.27 -10.38 5.82
N ARG A 129 7.17 -10.06 6.77
CA ARG A 129 7.34 -10.80 8.01
C ARG A 129 7.98 -9.92 9.08
N CYS A 130 7.57 -10.08 10.33
CA CYS A 130 8.28 -9.49 11.48
C CYS A 130 9.33 -10.47 12.01
N VAL A 131 10.54 -10.00 12.25
CA VAL A 131 11.59 -10.75 12.96
C VAL A 131 11.42 -10.54 14.47
N ASN A 132 11.17 -9.30 14.87
CA ASN A 132 10.82 -8.89 16.22
C ASN A 132 9.93 -7.63 16.18
N GLN A 133 9.82 -6.90 17.28
CA GLN A 133 8.99 -5.67 17.38
C GLN A 133 9.56 -4.48 16.58
N ASP A 134 10.79 -4.56 16.09
CA ASP A 134 11.42 -3.49 15.33
C ASP A 134 11.84 -3.97 13.94
N GLU A 135 12.61 -5.06 13.88
CA GLU A 135 13.13 -5.64 12.64
C GLU A 135 12.06 -6.43 11.88
N MET A 136 12.00 -6.18 10.58
CA MET A 136 11.03 -6.76 9.65
C MET A 136 11.68 -7.03 8.29
N ILE A 137 11.07 -7.95 7.54
CA ILE A 137 11.31 -8.15 6.12
C ILE A 137 10.17 -7.45 5.38
N VAL A 138 10.53 -6.59 4.44
CA VAL A 138 9.58 -5.75 3.70
C VAL A 138 9.81 -5.85 2.21
N VAL A 139 8.82 -5.42 1.45
CA VAL A 139 8.89 -5.21 0.01
C VAL A 139 8.50 -3.79 -0.31
N ASP A 140 9.29 -3.15 -1.16
CA ASP A 140 9.06 -1.84 -1.74
C ASP A 140 9.79 -1.72 -3.10
N ASN A 141 9.88 -0.52 -3.62
CA ASN A 141 10.51 -0.13 -4.88
C ASN A 141 12.05 -0.08 -4.83
N GLN A 142 12.68 -0.15 -3.66
CA GLN A 142 14.13 0.06 -3.50
C GLN A 142 14.95 -1.22 -3.75
N ALA A 143 14.32 -2.40 -3.72
CA ALA A 143 14.99 -3.67 -3.96
C ALA A 143 14.12 -4.64 -4.78
N ALA A 144 14.74 -5.45 -5.64
CA ALA A 144 14.07 -6.47 -6.44
C ALA A 144 13.71 -7.75 -5.64
N TYR A 145 13.92 -7.74 -4.33
CA TYR A 145 13.67 -8.86 -3.43
C TYR A 145 13.27 -8.36 -2.04
N PRO A 146 12.55 -9.17 -1.23
CA PRO A 146 12.26 -8.83 0.16
C PRO A 146 13.53 -8.58 0.96
N HIS A 147 13.59 -7.47 1.69
CA HIS A 147 14.79 -7.04 2.39
C HIS A 147 14.49 -6.55 3.81
N PHE A 148 15.53 -6.42 4.64
CA PHE A 148 15.36 -5.98 6.01
C PHE A 148 15.05 -4.49 6.12
N ARG A 149 14.17 -4.16 7.06
CA ARG A 149 13.87 -2.81 7.50
C ARG A 149 13.57 -2.81 9.00
N TRP A 150 13.74 -1.67 9.65
CA TRP A 150 13.44 -1.47 11.06
C TRP A 150 12.37 -0.41 11.21
N ALA A 151 11.36 -0.66 12.04
CA ALA A 151 10.30 0.29 12.33
C ALA A 151 10.87 1.58 12.94
N SER A 152 11.93 1.47 13.74
CA SER A 152 12.69 2.55 14.36
C SER A 152 13.54 3.38 13.39
N GLY A 153 13.71 2.92 12.14
CA GLY A 153 14.65 3.55 11.21
C GLY A 153 16.13 3.21 11.47
N GLN A 154 16.43 2.25 12.35
CA GLN A 154 17.79 1.77 12.58
C GLN A 154 18.51 1.47 11.24
N GLY A 155 19.77 1.91 11.15
CA GLY A 155 20.55 1.82 9.90
C GLY A 155 20.45 3.05 9.00
N GLY A 156 19.84 4.15 9.47
CA GLY A 156 19.80 5.44 8.76
C GLY A 156 18.63 5.58 7.79
N LYS A 157 17.55 4.83 8.00
CA LYS A 157 16.30 4.95 7.24
C LYS A 157 15.29 5.79 8.01
N THR A 158 14.35 6.43 7.32
CA THR A 158 13.26 7.15 7.98
C THR A 158 12.42 6.16 8.80
N PRO A 159 12.18 6.42 10.10
CA PRO A 159 11.34 5.58 10.94
C PRO A 159 9.92 5.48 10.39
N ALA A 160 9.26 4.35 10.61
CA ALA A 160 7.83 4.23 10.35
C ALA A 160 7.07 5.17 11.30
N ALA A 161 6.25 6.04 10.73
CA ALA A 161 5.32 6.86 11.48
C ALA A 161 4.18 5.98 11.99
N MET A 162 3.57 5.21 11.08
CA MET A 162 2.46 4.32 11.37
C MET A 162 2.45 3.08 10.47
N PHE A 163 1.74 2.04 10.91
CA PHE A 163 1.37 0.89 10.09
C PHE A 163 -0.14 0.85 9.89
N TYR A 164 -0.58 0.22 8.81
CA TYR A 164 -2.00 0.07 8.45
C TYR A 164 -2.31 -1.39 8.27
N ARG A 165 -3.39 -1.86 8.93
CA ARG A 165 -3.81 -3.26 8.91
C ARG A 165 -5.21 -3.41 8.34
N ALA A 166 -5.36 -4.34 7.41
CA ALA A 166 -6.65 -4.70 6.85
C ALA A 166 -7.64 -5.13 7.96
N PRO A 167 -8.91 -4.69 7.90
CA PRO A 167 -9.88 -4.99 8.95
C PRO A 167 -10.11 -6.49 9.07
N ALA A 168 -10.44 -6.96 10.28
CA ALA A 168 -10.95 -8.30 10.42
C ALA A 168 -12.23 -8.45 9.60
N ALA A 169 -12.47 -9.65 9.03
CA ALA A 169 -13.78 -9.97 8.50
C ALA A 169 -14.79 -9.71 9.62
N SER A 170 -15.78 -8.86 9.37
CA SER A 170 -16.87 -8.65 10.31
C SER A 170 -17.53 -10.01 10.51
N VAL A 171 -17.37 -10.57 11.70
CA VAL A 171 -18.24 -11.66 12.15
C VAL A 171 -19.58 -10.98 12.38
N SER A 172 -20.50 -11.13 11.44
CA SER A 172 -21.90 -10.80 11.67
C SER A 172 -22.32 -11.55 12.94
N ALA A 173 -22.56 -10.79 14.00
CA ALA A 173 -23.15 -11.33 15.22
C ALA A 173 -24.61 -11.62 14.91
N ASP A 174 -24.96 -12.90 14.84
CA ASP A 174 -26.35 -13.38 14.92
C ASP A 174 -26.89 -13.20 16.36
#